data_AF-A0A6L8XW61-F1
#
_entry.id   AF-A0A6L8XW61-F1
#
_cell.length_a   1.000
_cell.length_b   1.000
_cell.length_c   1.000
_cell.angle_alpha   90.00
_cell.angle_beta   90.00
_cell.angle_gamma   90.00
#
_symmetry.space_group_name_H-M   'P 1'
#
loop_
_entity.id
_entity.type
_entity.pdbx_description
1 polymer ?
#
loop_
_entity_poly.entity_id
_entity_poly.type
_entity_poly.pdbx_seq_one_letter_code
_entity_poly.pdbx_strand_id
1 'polypeptide(L)'
;MSHSLTLTRRNCGQYIEKNMELPQNCRAISAETFFNRPDIRSVVFPYEMEQIGNKAFQGCSRLSRIELPEHLQKLGIGVFSDCISLKKVKIPASLTSIPKNAFNNGRKLNSLEFAPNSKLTFIGPNAFSECATLTEVVFPASLEEIDDRAFYKCKKLSCISFPGGDLRVIGKQAFYFCGMDSLQLPDSLEVLDESAFFKCCNLTSVVIPPNVRYLGKWIFHGCNRLQYLEIRHDPEFIGEWIINKAATIRCYKGSKVDRYCQQSGFKVEYFS
;
A
#
# COMPACT_ATOMS: atom_id res chain seq x y z
N MET A 1 13.99 -27.24 28.90
CA MET A 1 14.00 -26.72 27.51
C MET A 1 12.56 -26.73 27.00
N SER A 2 11.85 -25.59 27.02
CA SER A 2 10.54 -25.56 26.38
C SER A 2 10.77 -25.62 24.87
N HIS A 3 10.22 -26.65 24.23
CA HIS A 3 10.34 -26.79 22.79
C HIS A 3 9.49 -25.70 22.14
N SER A 4 10.06 -24.97 21.20
CA SER A 4 9.33 -23.98 20.40
C SER A 4 8.20 -24.66 19.64
N LEU A 5 6.96 -24.20 19.81
CA LEU A 5 5.81 -24.75 19.11
C LEU A 5 5.64 -24.07 17.74
N THR A 6 5.38 -24.88 16.72
CA THR A 6 4.81 -24.42 15.45
C THR A 6 3.38 -24.91 15.34
N LEU A 7 2.44 -23.98 15.18
CA LEU A 7 1.05 -24.31 14.91
C LEU A 7 0.87 -24.68 13.44
N THR A 8 0.12 -25.74 13.22
CA THR A 8 -0.23 -26.30 11.92
C THR A 8 -1.70 -26.67 11.94
N ARG A 9 -2.28 -26.92 10.77
CA ARG A 9 -3.67 -27.40 10.65
C ARG A 9 -3.95 -28.68 11.44
N ARG A 10 -2.92 -29.48 11.78
CA ARG A 10 -3.05 -30.74 12.52
C ARG A 10 -3.16 -30.56 14.04
N ASN A 11 -2.59 -29.49 14.60
CA ASN A 11 -2.51 -29.28 16.04
C ASN A 11 -3.19 -27.99 16.53
N CYS A 12 -3.77 -27.20 15.62
CA CYS A 12 -4.41 -25.93 15.98
C CYS A 12 -5.83 -26.09 16.54
N GLY A 13 -6.47 -27.26 16.36
CA GLY A 13 -7.90 -27.46 16.60
C GLY A 13 -8.38 -27.06 18.00
N GLN A 14 -7.57 -27.33 19.03
CA GLN A 14 -7.88 -26.99 20.42
C GLN A 14 -7.86 -25.49 20.74
N TYR A 15 -7.27 -24.67 19.86
CA TYR A 15 -7.20 -23.22 20.04
C TYR A 15 -8.27 -22.49 19.24
N ILE A 16 -9.03 -23.21 18.39
CA ILE A 16 -9.98 -22.54 17.50
C ILE A 16 -11.26 -22.21 18.27
N GLU A 17 -11.38 -20.94 18.60
CA GLU A 17 -12.55 -20.37 19.21
C GLU A 17 -12.78 -18.93 18.72
N LYS A 18 -13.87 -18.31 19.17
CA LYS A 18 -14.25 -16.95 18.78
C LYS A 18 -13.15 -15.93 19.10
N ASN A 19 -12.53 -16.04 20.27
CA ASN A 19 -11.44 -15.17 20.72
C ASN A 19 -10.24 -16.06 21.02
N MET A 20 -9.40 -16.29 20.02
CA MET A 20 -8.33 -17.28 20.11
C MET A 20 -7.14 -16.75 20.91
N GLU A 21 -6.73 -17.49 21.94
CA GLU A 21 -5.47 -17.28 22.65
C GLU A 21 -4.46 -18.37 22.23
N LEU A 22 -3.38 -17.94 21.59
CA LEU A 22 -2.33 -18.86 21.15
C LEU A 22 -1.37 -19.19 22.30
N PRO A 23 -0.82 -20.42 22.36
CA PRO A 23 0.03 -20.85 23.47
C PRO A 23 1.35 -20.06 23.50
N GLN A 24 1.84 -19.73 24.70
CA GLN A 24 2.96 -18.81 24.91
C GLN A 24 4.30 -19.26 24.29
N ASN A 25 4.50 -20.57 24.10
CA ASN A 25 5.69 -21.11 23.45
C ASN A 25 5.56 -21.22 21.91
N CYS A 26 4.47 -20.74 21.31
CA CYS A 26 4.29 -20.74 19.85
C CYS A 26 5.14 -19.66 19.21
N ARG A 27 6.15 -20.08 18.44
CA ARG A 27 7.04 -19.18 17.69
C ARG A 27 6.61 -19.01 16.23
N ALA A 28 5.84 -19.95 15.68
CA ALA A 28 5.43 -19.87 14.28
C ALA A 28 4.03 -20.46 14.03
N ILE A 29 3.34 -19.89 13.03
CA ILE A 29 2.11 -20.45 12.45
C ILE A 29 2.42 -20.85 11.02
N SER A 30 2.16 -22.11 10.67
CA SER A 30 2.37 -22.62 9.31
C SER A 30 1.33 -22.10 8.32
N ALA A 31 1.63 -22.25 7.03
CA ALA A 31 0.71 -21.87 5.97
C ALA A 31 -0.68 -22.49 6.15
N GLU A 32 -1.72 -21.70 5.86
CA GLU A 32 -3.13 -22.11 5.84
C GLU A 32 -3.68 -22.71 7.16
N THR A 33 -2.97 -22.51 8.29
CA THR A 33 -3.35 -23.11 9.59
C THR A 33 -4.78 -22.78 10.02
N PHE A 34 -5.20 -21.53 9.84
CA PHE A 34 -6.56 -21.04 10.15
C PHE A 34 -7.28 -20.57 8.89
N PHE A 35 -7.00 -21.16 7.73
CA PHE A 35 -7.63 -20.79 6.46
C PHE A 35 -9.17 -20.95 6.52
N ASN A 36 -9.88 -19.94 6.04
CA ASN A 36 -11.34 -19.86 5.91
C ASN A 36 -12.09 -20.23 7.20
N ARG A 37 -11.70 -19.59 8.32
CA ARG A 37 -12.32 -19.77 9.64
C ARG A 37 -13.19 -18.56 10.02
N PRO A 38 -14.47 -18.53 9.61
CA PRO A 38 -15.35 -17.41 9.92
C PRO A 38 -15.76 -17.36 11.40
N ASP A 39 -15.44 -18.38 12.18
CA ASP A 39 -15.68 -18.46 13.62
C ASP A 39 -14.74 -17.55 14.43
N ILE A 40 -13.51 -17.34 13.95
CA ILE A 40 -12.49 -16.53 14.63
C ILE A 40 -12.82 -15.03 14.50
N ARG A 41 -12.83 -14.31 15.61
CA ARG A 41 -13.10 -12.86 15.68
C ARG A 41 -11.94 -12.03 16.22
N SER A 42 -11.10 -12.62 17.06
CA SER A 42 -9.84 -12.03 17.51
C SER A 42 -8.79 -13.10 17.71
N VAL A 43 -7.52 -12.70 17.63
CA VAL A 43 -6.36 -13.55 17.91
C VAL A 43 -5.42 -12.79 18.83
N VAL A 44 -5.05 -13.41 19.94
CA VAL A 44 -3.97 -12.97 20.82
C VAL A 44 -2.75 -13.81 20.48
N PHE A 45 -1.75 -13.17 19.87
CA PHE A 45 -0.48 -13.81 19.55
C PHE A 45 0.45 -13.76 20.78
N PRO A 46 1.28 -14.78 21.03
CA PRO A 46 2.26 -14.75 22.10
C PRO A 46 3.42 -13.81 21.72
N TYR A 47 4.11 -13.30 22.74
CA TYR A 47 5.18 -12.31 22.59
C TYR A 47 6.34 -12.81 21.70
N GLU A 48 6.70 -14.09 21.83
CA GLU A 48 7.80 -14.75 21.13
C GLU A 48 7.41 -15.24 19.71
N MET A 49 6.26 -14.83 19.18
CA MET A 49 5.84 -15.21 17.83
C MET A 49 6.71 -14.49 16.79
N GLU A 50 7.42 -15.27 15.99
CA GLU A 50 8.38 -14.78 15.01
C GLU A 50 7.80 -14.79 13.59
N GLN A 51 6.92 -15.75 13.26
CA GLN A 51 6.49 -15.97 11.88
C GLN A 51 5.03 -16.40 11.74
N ILE A 52 4.30 -15.78 10.81
CA ILE A 52 2.95 -16.19 10.42
C ILE A 52 2.96 -16.56 8.94
N GLY A 53 2.66 -17.82 8.62
CA GLY A 53 2.79 -18.40 7.29
C GLY A 53 1.77 -17.90 6.26
N ASN A 54 2.01 -18.31 5.01
CA ASN A 54 1.17 -17.91 3.87
C ASN A 54 -0.30 -18.28 4.12
N LYS A 55 -1.19 -17.32 3.86
CA LYS A 55 -2.64 -17.50 3.97
C LYS A 55 -3.12 -18.04 5.33
N ALA A 56 -2.32 -17.90 6.40
CA ALA A 56 -2.61 -18.52 7.68
C ALA A 56 -3.98 -18.12 8.24
N PHE A 57 -4.44 -16.90 7.98
CA PHE A 57 -5.77 -16.39 8.37
C PHE A 57 -6.59 -15.92 7.16
N GLN A 58 -6.25 -16.37 5.94
CA GLN A 58 -7.01 -15.96 4.76
C GLN A 58 -8.47 -16.42 4.91
N GLY A 59 -9.43 -15.55 4.61
CA GLY A 59 -10.85 -15.87 4.66
C GLY A 59 -11.45 -15.95 6.06
N CYS A 60 -10.71 -15.58 7.11
CA CYS A 60 -11.26 -15.37 8.45
C CYS A 60 -12.16 -14.13 8.48
N SER A 61 -13.31 -14.21 7.79
CA SER A 61 -14.15 -13.06 7.43
C SER A 61 -14.75 -12.30 8.62
N ARG A 62 -14.82 -12.90 9.81
CA ARG A 62 -15.26 -12.25 11.07
C ARG A 62 -14.10 -11.79 11.95
N LEU A 63 -12.85 -12.05 11.58
CA LEU A 63 -11.67 -11.54 12.28
C LEU A 63 -11.70 -10.02 12.22
N SER A 64 -11.80 -9.39 13.39
CA SER A 64 -12.06 -7.97 13.53
C SER A 64 -10.98 -7.22 14.31
N ARG A 65 -10.21 -7.95 15.13
CA ARG A 65 -9.09 -7.42 15.93
C ARG A 65 -7.91 -8.37 15.85
N ILE A 66 -6.75 -7.83 15.54
CA ILE A 66 -5.44 -8.47 15.69
C ILE A 66 -4.48 -7.46 16.33
N GLU A 67 -3.54 -7.96 17.11
CA GLU A 67 -2.38 -7.21 17.59
C GLU A 67 -1.15 -8.01 17.20
N LEU A 68 -0.42 -7.54 16.18
CA LEU A 68 0.77 -8.23 15.72
C LEU A 68 1.88 -8.08 16.78
N PRO A 69 2.58 -9.18 17.15
CA PRO A 69 3.67 -9.14 18.13
C PRO A 69 4.79 -8.19 17.70
N GLU A 70 5.42 -7.52 18.67
CA GLU A 70 6.50 -6.56 18.41
C GLU A 70 7.75 -7.21 17.79
N HIS A 71 8.00 -8.49 18.09
CA HIS A 71 9.15 -9.25 17.58
C HIS A 71 8.88 -10.02 16.29
N LEU A 72 7.69 -9.86 15.70
CA LEU A 72 7.29 -10.60 14.51
C LEU A 72 8.19 -10.25 13.31
N GLN A 73 8.95 -11.22 12.84
CA GLN A 73 9.93 -11.04 11.76
C GLN A 73 9.34 -11.29 10.37
N LYS A 74 8.29 -12.12 10.26
CA LYS A 74 7.78 -12.54 8.96
C LYS A 74 6.27 -12.70 8.90
N LEU A 75 5.69 -12.08 7.87
CA LEU A 75 4.34 -12.35 7.40
C LEU A 75 4.38 -13.13 6.08
N GLY A 76 3.45 -14.07 5.92
CA GLY A 76 3.27 -14.83 4.69
C GLY A 76 2.36 -14.14 3.68
N ILE A 77 2.48 -14.55 2.42
CA ILE A 77 1.63 -14.07 1.32
C ILE A 77 0.16 -14.34 1.64
N GLY A 78 -0.69 -13.33 1.49
CA GLY A 78 -2.13 -13.45 1.70
C GLY A 78 -2.55 -13.73 3.14
N VAL A 79 -1.66 -13.52 4.13
CA VAL A 79 -1.86 -13.94 5.53
C VAL A 79 -3.22 -13.55 6.12
N PHE A 80 -3.72 -12.34 5.84
CA PHE A 80 -5.03 -11.82 6.26
C PHE A 80 -5.90 -11.40 5.06
N SER A 81 -5.68 -11.97 3.88
CA SER A 81 -6.55 -11.73 2.71
C SER A 81 -7.98 -12.13 3.05
N ASP A 82 -8.96 -11.37 2.59
CA ASP A 82 -10.40 -11.63 2.79
C ASP A 82 -10.85 -11.61 4.27
N CYS A 83 -10.04 -11.04 5.17
CA CYS A 83 -10.45 -10.65 6.52
C CYS A 83 -11.32 -9.38 6.47
N ILE A 84 -12.49 -9.48 5.83
CA ILE A 84 -13.38 -8.33 5.51
C ILE A 84 -13.87 -7.54 6.73
N SER A 85 -13.77 -8.11 7.95
CA SER A 85 -14.18 -7.46 9.20
C SER A 85 -13.04 -6.78 9.95
N LEU A 86 -11.79 -6.96 9.52
CA LEU A 86 -10.62 -6.42 10.21
C LEU A 86 -10.66 -4.90 10.17
N LYS A 87 -10.57 -4.25 11.33
CA LYS A 87 -10.74 -2.79 11.44
C LYS A 87 -9.44 -2.01 11.45
N LYS A 88 -8.44 -2.53 12.16
CA LYS A 88 -7.17 -1.86 12.40
C LYS A 88 -6.03 -2.85 12.26
N VAL A 89 -4.89 -2.36 11.80
CA VAL A 89 -3.62 -3.08 11.88
C VAL A 89 -2.51 -2.12 12.23
N LYS A 90 -1.67 -2.53 13.19
CA LYS A 90 -0.40 -1.89 13.50
C LYS A 90 0.73 -2.82 13.05
N ILE A 91 1.56 -2.32 12.14
CA ILE A 91 2.73 -3.04 11.61
C ILE A 91 3.87 -2.86 12.62
N PRO A 92 4.39 -3.93 13.25
CA PRO A 92 5.49 -3.85 14.21
C PRO A 92 6.80 -3.39 13.56
N ALA A 93 7.69 -2.79 14.35
CA ALA A 93 8.92 -2.16 13.85
C ALA A 93 9.95 -3.17 13.31
N SER A 94 9.81 -4.44 13.69
CA SER A 94 10.65 -5.56 13.27
C SER A 94 10.39 -6.02 11.83
N LEU A 95 9.21 -5.77 11.27
CA LEU A 95 8.91 -6.16 9.90
C LEU A 95 9.59 -5.23 8.90
N THR A 96 10.30 -5.84 7.94
CA THR A 96 10.95 -5.13 6.82
C THR A 96 10.08 -5.08 5.57
N SER A 97 9.08 -5.95 5.45
CA SER A 97 8.16 -5.96 4.30
C SER A 97 6.73 -6.37 4.66
N ILE A 98 5.77 -5.88 3.88
CA ILE A 98 4.39 -6.38 3.85
C ILE A 98 4.23 -7.23 2.59
N PRO A 99 3.95 -8.53 2.71
CA PRO A 99 3.96 -9.42 1.55
C PRO A 99 2.74 -9.22 0.64
N LYS A 100 2.84 -9.77 -0.57
CA LYS A 100 1.74 -9.83 -1.54
C LYS A 100 0.42 -10.26 -0.89
N ASN A 101 -0.65 -9.54 -1.20
CA ASN A 101 -2.03 -9.79 -0.72
C ASN A 101 -2.22 -9.78 0.81
N ALA A 102 -1.25 -9.33 1.64
CA ALA A 102 -1.29 -9.51 3.09
C ALA A 102 -2.62 -9.16 3.75
N PHE A 103 -3.24 -8.04 3.35
CA PHE A 103 -4.52 -7.51 3.84
C PHE A 103 -5.51 -7.25 2.71
N ASN A 104 -5.34 -7.92 1.56
CA ASN A 104 -6.22 -7.75 0.40
C ASN A 104 -7.70 -8.00 0.79
N ASN A 105 -8.60 -7.21 0.22
CA ASN A 105 -10.04 -7.25 0.47
C ASN A 105 -10.41 -7.03 1.96
N GLY A 106 -9.58 -6.28 2.71
CA GLY A 106 -9.86 -5.82 4.07
C GLY A 106 -10.90 -4.69 4.11
N ARG A 107 -12.15 -4.97 3.71
CA ARG A 107 -13.20 -3.95 3.44
C ARG A 107 -13.58 -3.04 4.61
N LYS A 108 -13.29 -3.42 5.85
CA LYS A 108 -13.51 -2.60 7.05
C LYS A 108 -12.23 -2.03 7.66
N LEU A 109 -11.06 -2.29 7.05
CA LEU A 109 -9.79 -1.77 7.51
C LEU A 109 -9.81 -0.26 7.32
N ASN A 110 -9.83 0.47 8.42
CA ASN A 110 -9.95 1.93 8.43
C ASN A 110 -8.75 2.63 9.07
N SER A 111 -7.85 1.88 9.72
CA SER A 111 -6.62 2.39 10.31
C SER A 111 -5.48 1.42 10.05
N LEU A 112 -4.43 1.95 9.44
CA LEU A 112 -3.13 1.31 9.21
C LEU A 112 -2.08 2.17 9.88
N GLU A 113 -1.40 1.61 10.87
CA GLU A 113 -0.37 2.29 11.63
C GLU A 113 0.95 1.53 11.51
N PHE A 114 2.06 2.26 11.55
CA PHE A 114 3.41 1.68 11.63
C PHE A 114 3.98 2.03 13.00
N ALA A 115 4.62 1.06 13.66
CA ALA A 115 5.31 1.32 14.91
C ALA A 115 6.43 2.37 14.74
N PRO A 116 6.75 3.16 15.78
CA PRO A 116 7.89 4.05 15.76
C PRO A 116 9.18 3.32 15.37
N ASN A 117 10.08 3.99 14.65
CA ASN A 117 11.34 3.41 14.15
C ASN A 117 11.14 2.16 13.28
N SER A 118 10.02 2.09 12.54
CA SER A 118 9.75 1.01 11.60
C SER A 118 10.91 0.85 10.60
N LYS A 119 11.29 -0.41 10.34
CA LYS A 119 12.30 -0.81 9.36
C LYS A 119 11.68 -1.25 8.03
N LEU A 120 10.41 -0.92 7.81
CA LEU A 120 9.67 -1.36 6.64
C LEU A 120 10.14 -0.64 5.39
N THR A 121 10.74 -1.38 4.46
CA THR A 121 11.24 -0.84 3.19
C THR A 121 10.32 -1.15 2.01
N PHE A 122 9.43 -2.15 2.13
CA PHE A 122 8.66 -2.65 0.99
C PHE A 122 7.19 -2.98 1.32
N ILE A 123 6.28 -2.51 0.47
CA ILE A 123 4.86 -2.91 0.47
C ILE A 123 4.55 -3.65 -0.82
N GLY A 124 4.32 -4.96 -0.72
CA GLY A 124 4.17 -5.84 -1.87
C GLY A 124 2.84 -5.77 -2.61
N PRO A 125 2.71 -6.55 -3.71
CA PRO A 125 1.61 -6.40 -4.63
C PRO A 125 0.26 -6.65 -3.97
N ASN A 126 -0.71 -5.78 -4.24
CA ASN A 126 -2.08 -5.88 -3.72
C ASN A 126 -2.17 -5.97 -2.18
N ALA A 127 -1.12 -5.56 -1.43
CA ALA A 127 -1.06 -5.74 0.03
C ALA A 127 -2.31 -5.22 0.76
N PHE A 128 -2.86 -4.09 0.32
CA PHE A 128 -4.05 -3.43 0.85
C PHE A 128 -5.10 -3.17 -0.25
N SER A 129 -5.07 -3.96 -1.33
CA SER A 129 -6.07 -3.84 -2.40
C SER A 129 -7.49 -4.03 -1.84
N GLU A 130 -8.42 -3.20 -2.28
CA GLU A 130 -9.82 -3.15 -1.85
C GLU A 130 -10.04 -2.92 -0.33
N CYS A 131 -9.07 -2.33 0.37
CA CYS A 131 -9.26 -1.74 1.71
C CYS A 131 -10.06 -0.43 1.62
N ALA A 132 -11.30 -0.52 1.14
CA ALA A 132 -12.11 0.61 0.70
C ALA A 132 -12.50 1.63 1.79
N THR A 133 -12.28 1.31 3.07
CA THR A 133 -12.56 2.19 4.21
C THR A 133 -11.33 2.88 4.79
N LEU A 134 -10.13 2.55 4.34
CA LEU A 134 -8.90 3.20 4.79
C LEU A 134 -8.92 4.66 4.34
N THR A 135 -8.67 5.59 5.27
CA THR A 135 -8.79 7.02 5.02
C THR A 135 -7.44 7.72 4.92
N GLU A 136 -6.50 7.31 5.77
CA GLU A 136 -5.22 7.99 5.92
C GLU A 136 -4.09 6.97 6.10
N VAL A 137 -2.93 7.27 5.55
CA VAL A 137 -1.70 6.49 5.75
C VAL A 137 -0.51 7.43 5.89
N VAL A 138 0.18 7.35 7.03
CA VAL A 138 1.50 7.96 7.21
C VAL A 138 2.54 6.86 7.06
N PHE A 139 3.28 6.88 5.96
CA PHE A 139 4.29 5.86 5.69
C PHE A 139 5.53 6.04 6.58
N PRO A 140 6.25 4.97 6.92
CA PRO A 140 7.49 5.10 7.67
C PRO A 140 8.59 5.71 6.80
N ALA A 141 9.54 6.41 7.43
CA ALA A 141 10.60 7.12 6.71
C ALA A 141 11.52 6.21 5.88
N SER A 142 11.64 4.95 6.28
CA SER A 142 12.43 3.89 5.65
C SER A 142 11.77 3.24 4.44
N LEU A 143 10.54 3.63 4.09
CA LEU A 143 9.83 3.01 2.96
C LEU A 143 10.51 3.37 1.64
N GLU A 144 10.95 2.35 0.89
CA GLU A 144 11.66 2.50 -0.38
C GLU A 144 10.74 2.23 -1.58
N GLU A 145 9.77 1.31 -1.46
CA GLU A 145 8.94 0.88 -2.58
C GLU A 145 7.50 0.50 -2.18
N ILE A 146 6.55 0.97 -3.01
CA ILE A 146 5.15 0.57 -3.00
C ILE A 146 4.85 -0.13 -4.33
N ASP A 147 4.64 -1.43 -4.27
CA ASP A 147 4.51 -2.29 -5.46
C ASP A 147 3.10 -2.25 -6.08
N ASP A 148 2.94 -2.99 -7.17
CA ASP A 148 1.76 -3.09 -8.00
C ASP A 148 0.47 -3.26 -7.21
N ARG A 149 -0.49 -2.36 -7.45
CA ARG A 149 -1.83 -2.41 -6.85
C ARG A 149 -1.84 -2.41 -5.32
N ALA A 150 -0.76 -2.03 -4.64
CA ALA A 150 -0.66 -2.09 -3.18
C ALA A 150 -1.88 -1.48 -2.45
N PHE A 151 -2.41 -0.35 -2.92
CA PHE A 151 -3.60 0.34 -2.40
C PHE A 151 -4.73 0.44 -3.45
N TYR A 152 -4.80 -0.51 -4.38
CA TYR A 152 -5.79 -0.53 -5.45
C TYR A 152 -7.23 -0.45 -4.92
N LYS A 153 -8.01 0.52 -5.39
CA LYS A 153 -9.39 0.81 -4.96
C LYS A 153 -9.54 1.05 -3.45
N CYS A 154 -8.56 1.66 -2.79
CA CYS A 154 -8.74 2.26 -1.47
C CYS A 154 -9.54 3.57 -1.59
N LYS A 155 -10.83 3.46 -1.93
CA LYS A 155 -11.68 4.59 -2.39
C LYS A 155 -11.83 5.74 -1.40
N LYS A 156 -11.67 5.49 -0.10
CA LYS A 156 -11.73 6.51 0.95
C LYS A 156 -10.37 7.07 1.34
N LEU A 157 -9.26 6.56 0.78
CA LEU A 157 -7.91 6.99 1.11
C LEU A 157 -7.73 8.39 0.55
N SER A 158 -7.87 9.40 1.41
CA SER A 158 -7.85 10.81 1.07
C SER A 158 -6.51 11.47 1.38
N CYS A 159 -5.78 10.97 2.38
CA CYS A 159 -4.52 11.53 2.82
C CYS A 159 -3.43 10.47 2.84
N ILE A 160 -2.31 10.74 2.17
CA ILE A 160 -1.07 9.97 2.31
C ILE A 160 0.08 10.92 2.60
N SER A 161 1.01 10.49 3.46
CA SER A 161 2.18 11.26 3.83
C SER A 161 3.44 10.40 3.77
N PHE A 162 4.52 10.99 3.23
CA PHE A 162 5.84 10.41 3.11
C PHE A 162 6.82 11.27 3.93
N PRO A 163 6.93 11.06 5.25
CA PRO A 163 7.78 11.87 6.12
C PRO A 163 9.28 11.62 5.93
N GLY A 164 9.67 10.57 5.21
CA GLY A 164 11.08 10.26 4.89
C GLY A 164 11.46 10.63 3.46
N GLY A 165 12.73 10.33 3.12
CA GLY A 165 13.32 10.58 1.80
C GLY A 165 13.81 9.31 1.11
N ASP A 166 13.29 8.14 1.48
CA ASP A 166 13.77 6.85 0.96
C ASP A 166 12.91 6.29 -0.17
N LEU A 167 11.65 6.73 -0.32
CA LEU A 167 10.74 6.19 -1.35
C LEU A 167 11.27 6.49 -2.76
N ARG A 168 11.54 5.43 -3.53
CA ARG A 168 12.03 5.48 -4.91
C ARG A 168 10.97 5.08 -5.94
N VAL A 169 10.08 4.15 -5.61
CA VAL A 169 9.18 3.53 -6.59
C VAL A 169 7.73 3.48 -6.11
N ILE A 170 6.82 3.93 -6.98
CA ILE A 170 5.39 3.67 -6.89
C ILE A 170 4.98 2.88 -8.14
N GLY A 171 4.62 1.61 -7.92
CA GLY A 171 4.35 0.62 -8.95
C GLY A 171 3.01 0.76 -9.67
N LYS A 172 2.75 -0.16 -10.59
CA LYS A 172 1.61 -0.12 -11.51
C LYS A 172 0.31 -0.16 -10.72
N GLN A 173 -0.56 0.81 -11.00
CA GLN A 173 -1.88 0.91 -10.38
C GLN A 173 -1.87 0.96 -8.84
N ALA A 174 -0.73 1.33 -8.20
CA ALA A 174 -0.55 1.29 -6.76
C ALA A 174 -1.67 2.01 -5.99
N PHE A 175 -2.10 3.18 -6.44
CA PHE A 175 -3.19 3.98 -5.88
C PHE A 175 -4.35 4.18 -6.88
N TYR A 176 -4.59 3.20 -7.76
CA TYR A 176 -5.71 3.25 -8.71
C TYR A 176 -7.04 3.41 -7.95
N PHE A 177 -7.83 4.41 -8.34
CA PHE A 177 -9.15 4.71 -7.80
C PHE A 177 -9.16 4.97 -6.28
N CYS A 178 -8.15 5.68 -5.79
CA CYS A 178 -8.09 6.23 -4.43
C CYS A 178 -8.78 7.60 -4.32
N GLY A 179 -9.08 8.02 -3.09
CA GLY A 179 -9.92 9.18 -2.80
C GLY A 179 -9.18 10.51 -2.57
N MET A 180 -7.86 10.56 -2.84
CA MET A 180 -6.97 11.68 -2.49
C MET A 180 -7.43 13.01 -3.09
N ASP A 181 -7.53 14.02 -2.24
CA ASP A 181 -7.78 15.42 -2.61
C ASP A 181 -6.50 16.21 -2.86
N SER A 182 -5.41 15.79 -2.21
CA SER A 182 -4.08 16.35 -2.30
C SER A 182 -3.05 15.23 -2.36
N LEU A 183 -1.92 15.50 -3.01
CA LEU A 183 -0.82 14.55 -3.17
C LEU A 183 0.51 15.31 -3.12
N GLN A 184 1.31 15.00 -2.10
CA GLN A 184 2.70 15.44 -2.00
C GLN A 184 3.58 14.22 -2.21
N LEU A 185 4.35 14.23 -3.29
CA LEU A 185 5.31 13.18 -3.61
C LEU A 185 6.68 13.58 -3.04
N PRO A 186 7.45 12.65 -2.47
CA PRO A 186 8.76 12.98 -1.90
C PRO A 186 9.78 13.22 -3.01
N ASP A 187 10.75 14.11 -2.75
CA ASP A 187 11.83 14.45 -3.71
C ASP A 187 12.68 13.25 -4.10
N SER A 188 12.71 12.22 -3.27
CA SER A 188 13.44 10.98 -3.53
C SER A 188 12.82 10.08 -4.61
N LEU A 189 11.57 10.34 -4.99
CA LEU A 189 10.83 9.47 -5.90
C LEU A 189 11.45 9.48 -7.30
N GLU A 190 11.68 8.29 -7.86
CA GLU A 190 12.30 8.12 -9.17
C GLU A 190 11.33 7.57 -10.22
N VAL A 191 10.39 6.71 -9.80
CA VAL A 191 9.51 5.96 -10.70
C VAL A 191 8.05 6.12 -10.28
N LEU A 192 7.23 6.60 -11.22
CA LEU A 192 5.78 6.53 -11.18
C LEU A 192 5.31 5.64 -12.32
N ASP A 193 4.89 4.42 -12.02
CA ASP A 193 4.56 3.45 -13.08
C ASP A 193 3.12 3.59 -13.60
N GLU A 194 2.78 2.77 -14.59
CA GLU A 194 1.53 2.80 -15.34
C GLU A 194 0.31 2.90 -14.42
N SER A 195 -0.51 3.92 -14.64
CA SER A 195 -1.78 4.13 -13.93
C SER A 195 -1.66 4.24 -12.41
N ALA A 196 -0.48 4.56 -11.85
CA ALA A 196 -0.23 4.61 -10.41
C ALA A 196 -1.30 5.40 -9.63
N PHE A 197 -1.82 6.50 -10.17
CA PHE A 197 -2.85 7.35 -9.57
C PHE A 197 -4.12 7.46 -10.44
N PHE A 198 -4.36 6.48 -11.32
CA PHE A 198 -5.49 6.52 -12.26
C PHE A 198 -6.82 6.59 -11.52
N LYS A 199 -7.75 7.45 -11.98
CA LYS A 199 -9.05 7.69 -11.34
C LYS A 199 -8.98 8.16 -9.87
N CYS A 200 -7.92 8.86 -9.48
CA CYS A 200 -7.93 9.66 -8.25
C CYS A 200 -8.74 10.94 -8.47
N CYS A 201 -10.07 10.79 -8.52
CA CYS A 201 -11.00 11.79 -9.04
C CYS A 201 -11.09 13.09 -8.25
N ASN A 202 -10.49 13.17 -7.05
CA ASN A 202 -10.51 14.34 -6.19
C ASN A 202 -9.27 15.24 -6.33
N LEU A 203 -8.19 14.76 -6.96
CA LEU A 203 -6.96 15.54 -7.15
C LEU A 203 -7.23 16.74 -8.06
N THR A 204 -6.72 17.91 -7.67
CA THR A 204 -6.86 19.18 -8.42
C THR A 204 -5.54 19.69 -8.99
N SER A 205 -4.42 19.47 -8.31
CA SER A 205 -3.08 19.78 -8.79
C SER A 205 -2.09 18.75 -8.28
N VAL A 206 -1.08 18.44 -9.09
CA VAL A 206 0.04 17.58 -8.69
C VAL A 206 1.34 18.20 -9.19
N VAL A 207 2.38 18.13 -8.36
CA VAL A 207 3.76 18.48 -8.72
C VAL A 207 4.56 17.19 -8.85
N ILE A 208 5.25 17.00 -9.97
CA ILE A 208 6.20 15.90 -10.13
C ILE A 208 7.55 16.32 -9.52
N PRO A 209 8.09 15.56 -8.55
CA PRO A 209 9.39 15.86 -7.94
C PRO A 209 10.57 15.76 -8.92
N PRO A 210 11.68 16.47 -8.66
CA PRO A 210 12.77 16.64 -9.62
C PRO A 210 13.55 15.36 -9.96
N ASN A 211 13.54 14.35 -9.08
CA ASN A 211 14.25 13.09 -9.33
C ASN A 211 13.42 12.04 -10.08
N VAL A 212 12.15 12.34 -10.41
CA VAL A 212 11.31 11.39 -11.16
C VAL A 212 11.82 11.28 -12.60
N ARG A 213 12.47 10.16 -12.91
CA ARG A 213 13.01 9.85 -14.23
C ARG A 213 12.02 9.10 -15.13
N TYR A 214 11.12 8.31 -14.55
CA TYR A 214 10.15 7.50 -15.29
C TYR A 214 8.71 7.88 -14.93
N LEU A 215 7.97 8.38 -15.92
CA LEU A 215 6.53 8.58 -15.87
C LEU A 215 5.85 7.55 -16.77
N GLY A 216 5.18 6.55 -16.21
CA GLY A 216 4.41 5.54 -16.92
C GLY A 216 3.17 6.08 -17.63
N LYS A 217 2.52 5.21 -18.43
CA LYS A 217 1.28 5.58 -19.13
C LYS A 217 0.14 5.81 -18.14
N TRP A 218 -0.76 6.74 -18.44
CA TRP A 218 -2.01 6.93 -17.69
C TRP A 218 -1.91 7.27 -16.20
N ILE A 219 -0.77 7.75 -15.69
CA ILE A 219 -0.54 7.93 -14.24
C ILE A 219 -1.70 8.63 -13.53
N PHE A 220 -2.14 9.79 -14.04
CA PHE A 220 -3.26 10.57 -13.50
C PHE A 220 -4.45 10.63 -14.47
N HIS A 221 -4.56 9.66 -15.38
CA HIS A 221 -5.71 9.60 -16.28
C HIS A 221 -6.98 9.23 -15.50
N GLY A 222 -8.13 9.79 -15.88
CA GLY A 222 -9.37 9.67 -15.12
C GLY A 222 -9.44 10.52 -13.84
N CYS A 223 -8.39 11.30 -13.51
CA CYS A 223 -8.45 12.33 -12.47
C CYS A 223 -9.25 13.54 -13.00
N ASN A 224 -10.57 13.43 -12.98
CA ASN A 224 -11.46 14.35 -13.70
C ASN A 224 -11.50 15.79 -13.12
N ARG A 225 -10.98 15.99 -11.90
CA ARG A 225 -10.85 17.30 -11.26
C ARG A 225 -9.44 17.90 -11.39
N LEU A 226 -8.50 17.16 -11.98
CA LEU A 226 -7.13 17.64 -12.13
C LEU A 226 -7.12 18.82 -13.10
N GLN A 227 -6.64 19.95 -12.62
CA GLN A 227 -6.50 21.19 -13.38
C GLN A 227 -5.07 21.33 -13.89
N TYR A 228 -4.09 21.06 -13.03
CA TYR A 228 -2.67 21.26 -13.34
C TYR A 228 -1.83 20.03 -13.00
N LEU A 229 -0.88 19.73 -13.87
CA LEU A 229 0.28 18.88 -13.57
C LEU A 229 1.55 19.71 -13.78
N GLU A 230 2.32 19.96 -12.72
CA GLU A 230 3.57 20.71 -12.80
C GLU A 230 4.77 19.76 -12.95
N ILE A 231 5.60 20.00 -13.97
CA ILE A 231 6.85 19.26 -14.20
C ILE A 231 7.96 20.27 -14.49
N ARG A 232 8.94 20.37 -13.59
CA ARG A 232 10.01 21.40 -13.61
C ARG A 232 11.38 20.85 -14.04
N HIS A 233 11.40 19.66 -14.63
CA HIS A 233 12.59 18.99 -15.14
C HIS A 233 12.21 18.14 -16.36
N ASP A 234 13.20 17.47 -16.97
CA ASP A 234 13.00 16.59 -18.11
C ASP A 234 13.18 15.11 -17.71
N PRO A 235 12.08 14.37 -17.42
CA PRO A 235 12.15 12.94 -17.17
C PRO A 235 12.77 12.16 -18.35
N GLU A 236 13.49 11.07 -18.06
CA GLU A 236 14.05 10.16 -19.07
C GLU A 236 12.96 9.47 -19.91
N PHE A 237 11.80 9.20 -19.32
CA PHE A 237 10.65 8.62 -20.00
C PHE A 237 9.35 9.30 -19.60
N ILE A 238 8.52 9.63 -20.61
CA ILE A 238 7.17 10.15 -20.42
C ILE A 238 6.21 9.28 -21.23
N GLY A 239 5.39 8.51 -20.52
CA GLY A 239 4.41 7.62 -21.10
C GLY A 239 3.23 8.38 -21.71
N GLU A 240 2.48 7.70 -22.56
CA GLU A 240 1.31 8.29 -23.18
C GLU A 240 0.21 8.60 -22.15
N TRP A 241 -0.53 9.69 -22.41
CA TRP A 241 -1.76 10.01 -21.68
C TRP A 241 -1.59 10.13 -20.16
N ILE A 242 -0.49 10.71 -19.68
CA ILE A 242 -0.20 10.87 -18.23
C ILE A 242 -1.31 11.62 -17.46
N ILE A 243 -2.11 12.46 -18.13
CA ILE A 243 -3.27 13.17 -17.59
C ILE A 243 -4.44 13.15 -18.59
N ASN A 244 -5.62 13.57 -18.14
CA ASN A 244 -6.77 13.85 -19.00
C ASN A 244 -6.53 15.08 -19.91
N LYS A 245 -7.17 15.11 -21.09
CA LYS A 245 -7.12 16.26 -22.02
C LYS A 245 -7.68 17.58 -21.47
N ALA A 246 -8.53 17.49 -20.45
CA ALA A 246 -9.12 18.67 -19.83
C ALA A 246 -8.10 19.46 -18.99
N ALA A 247 -7.07 18.79 -18.47
CA ALA A 247 -6.04 19.36 -17.61
C ALA A 247 -4.92 20.05 -18.42
N THR A 248 -4.17 20.92 -17.75
CA THR A 248 -3.04 21.67 -18.30
C THR A 248 -1.73 21.15 -17.71
N ILE A 249 -0.71 20.98 -18.55
CA ILE A 249 0.66 20.70 -18.08
C ILE A 249 1.40 22.03 -17.94
N ARG A 250 2.05 22.25 -16.80
CA ARG A 250 2.96 23.37 -16.58
C ARG A 250 4.40 22.88 -16.70
N CYS A 251 5.16 23.45 -17.64
CA CYS A 251 6.55 23.08 -17.91
C CYS A 251 7.35 24.25 -18.49
N TYR A 252 8.66 24.06 -18.70
CA TYR A 252 9.48 25.05 -19.40
C TYR A 252 9.30 24.96 -20.91
N LYS A 253 9.27 26.10 -21.61
CA LYS A 253 9.19 26.15 -23.07
C LYS A 253 10.44 25.53 -23.69
N GLY A 254 10.27 24.69 -24.72
CA GLY A 254 11.35 23.96 -25.39
C GLY A 254 11.86 22.71 -24.64
N SER A 255 11.34 22.45 -23.43
CA SER A 255 11.66 21.23 -22.66
C SER A 255 11.22 19.95 -23.37
N LYS A 256 11.69 18.80 -22.90
CA LYS A 256 11.16 17.50 -23.34
C LYS A 256 9.67 17.36 -23.01
N VAL A 257 9.24 17.89 -21.85
CA VAL A 257 7.83 17.91 -21.45
C VAL A 257 6.99 18.74 -22.43
N ASP A 258 7.47 19.92 -22.84
CA ASP A 258 6.78 20.75 -23.85
C ASP A 258 6.63 20.01 -25.19
N ARG A 259 7.69 19.39 -25.69
CA ARG A 259 7.62 18.56 -26.92
C ARG A 259 6.63 17.41 -26.80
N TYR A 260 6.61 16.71 -25.66
CA TYR A 260 5.62 15.68 -25.37
C TYR A 260 4.19 16.25 -25.43
N CYS A 261 3.97 17.43 -24.85
CA CYS A 261 2.68 18.10 -24.87
C CYS A 261 2.23 18.46 -26.29
N GLN A 262 3.13 18.99 -27.12
CA GLN A 262 2.84 19.36 -28.51
C GLN A 262 2.48 18.13 -29.35
N GLN A 263 3.28 17.06 -29.25
CA GLN A 263 3.05 15.81 -29.98
C GLN A 263 1.75 15.13 -29.54
N SER A 264 1.47 15.15 -28.25
CA SER A 264 0.28 14.51 -27.70
C SER A 264 -0.96 15.39 -27.86
N GLY A 265 -0.83 16.71 -28.02
CA GLY A 265 -1.90 17.70 -28.09
C GLY A 265 -2.47 18.11 -26.72
N PHE A 266 -1.63 18.26 -25.69
CA PHE A 266 -2.04 18.74 -24.36
C PHE A 266 -2.05 20.28 -24.29
N LYS A 267 -2.89 20.84 -23.42
CA LYS A 267 -2.80 22.26 -23.04
C LYS A 267 -1.53 22.48 -22.23
N VAL A 268 -0.82 23.57 -22.51
CA VAL A 268 0.44 23.90 -21.86
C VAL A 268 0.40 25.33 -21.32
N GLU A 269 0.88 25.49 -20.10
CA GLU A 269 1.25 26.78 -19.51
C GLU A 269 2.75 26.76 -19.24
N TYR A 270 3.45 27.85 -19.55
CA TYR A 270 4.89 27.91 -19.33
C TYR A 270 5.23 28.58 -18.02
N PHE A 271 6.23 28.07 -17.32
CA PHE A 271 6.86 28.81 -16.24
C PHE A 271 7.58 30.05 -16.81
N SER A 272 7.55 31.15 -16.05
CA SER A 272 8.30 32.37 -16.32
C SER A 272 9.81 32.15 -16.22
#